data_AF-A0A3D0ZK15-F1
#
_entry.id   AF-A0A3D0ZK15-F1
#
_cell.length_a   1.000
_cell.length_b   1.000
_cell.length_c   1.000
_cell.angle_alpha   90.00
_cell.angle_beta   90.00
_cell.angle_gamma   90.00
#
_symmetry.space_group_name_H-M   'P 1'
#
loop_
_entity.id
_entity.type
_entity.pdbx_description
1 polymer ?
#
loop_
_entity_poly.entity_id
_entity_poly.type
_entity_poly.pdbx_seq_one_letter_code
_entity_poly.pdbx_strand_id
1 'polypeptide(L)'
;ANAQEAHEAIRPAGDSFRTPAQVAKQLSGDEFRLYELIWKRTVASQMGDAKGSTATIRLGAVATDGRDAEFSASGTVITFPGFLAAYEEGKDESRG
;
A
#
# COMPACT_ATOMS: atom_id res chain seq x y z
N ALA A 1 -15.66 -23.32 -16.92
CA ALA A 1 -14.74 -23.23 -18.07
C ALA A 1 -14.28 -21.78 -18.36
N ASN A 2 -14.09 -20.93 -17.34
CA ASN A 2 -13.73 -19.50 -17.52
C ASN A 2 -12.26 -19.17 -17.22
N ALA A 3 -11.48 -20.13 -16.69
CA ALA A 3 -10.05 -19.94 -16.42
C ALA A 3 -9.16 -20.21 -17.66
N GLN A 4 -9.75 -20.66 -18.78
CA GLN A 4 -9.01 -21.02 -20.00
C GLN A 4 -8.68 -19.81 -20.90
N GLU A 5 -9.10 -18.58 -20.56
CA GLU A 5 -8.77 -17.35 -21.32
C GLU A 5 -7.99 -16.31 -20.51
N ALA A 6 -7.91 -16.44 -19.17
CA ALA A 6 -7.18 -15.54 -18.28
C ALA A 6 -5.95 -16.25 -17.71
N HIS A 7 -4.86 -16.26 -18.49
CA HIS A 7 -3.65 -17.04 -18.19
C HIS A 7 -2.67 -16.31 -17.29
N GLU A 8 -2.86 -15.00 -17.09
CA GLU A 8 -1.86 -14.14 -16.47
C GLU A 8 -2.47 -12.86 -15.86
N ALA A 9 -1.89 -12.40 -14.75
CA ALA A 9 -2.20 -11.09 -14.17
C ALA A 9 -1.73 -9.96 -15.10
N ILE A 10 -2.38 -8.80 -15.04
CA ILE A 10 -1.91 -7.61 -15.75
C ILE A 10 -0.55 -7.19 -15.17
N ARG A 11 0.49 -7.27 -15.99
CA ARG A 11 1.88 -6.94 -15.64
C ARG A 11 2.63 -6.38 -16.86
N PRO A 12 3.80 -5.75 -16.69
CA PRO A 12 4.63 -5.35 -17.82
C PRO A 12 5.00 -6.57 -18.68
N ALA A 13 4.98 -6.38 -20.00
CA ALA A 13 5.30 -7.42 -20.97
C ALA A 13 6.82 -7.65 -21.12
N GLY A 14 7.18 -8.84 -21.64
CA GLY A 14 8.56 -9.26 -21.90
C GLY A 14 9.22 -9.98 -20.72
N ASP A 15 10.38 -10.60 -20.98
CA ASP A 15 11.17 -11.33 -19.98
C ASP A 15 11.88 -10.40 -18.98
N SER A 16 12.08 -9.14 -19.37
CA SER A 16 12.60 -8.08 -18.52
C SER A 16 11.69 -6.87 -18.59
N PHE A 17 11.20 -6.42 -17.44
CA PHE A 17 10.29 -5.28 -17.36
C PHE A 17 11.05 -3.99 -17.59
N ARG A 18 10.65 -3.26 -18.62
CA ARG A 18 11.10 -1.88 -18.81
C ARG A 18 10.69 -1.05 -17.58
N THR A 19 11.56 -0.17 -17.12
CA THR A 19 11.23 0.73 -16.01
C THR A 19 10.34 1.86 -16.51
N PRO A 20 9.54 2.51 -15.65
CA PRO A 20 8.76 3.68 -16.03
C PRO A 20 9.62 4.75 -16.72
N ALA A 21 10.83 5.02 -16.20
CA ALA A 21 11.76 5.97 -16.81
C ALA A 21 12.15 5.62 -18.26
N GLN A 22 12.24 4.33 -18.61
CA GLN A 22 12.58 3.88 -19.96
C GLN A 22 11.43 4.10 -20.96
N VAL A 23 10.16 4.13 -20.50
CA VAL A 23 8.98 4.31 -21.36
C VAL A 23 8.38 5.71 -21.28
N ALA A 24 8.86 6.56 -20.37
CA ALA A 24 8.29 7.89 -20.12
C ALA A 24 8.22 8.81 -21.35
N LYS A 25 9.13 8.66 -22.31
CA LYS A 25 9.13 9.44 -23.57
C LYS A 25 8.29 8.82 -24.69
N GLN A 26 7.79 7.60 -24.49
CA GLN A 26 7.09 6.81 -25.50
C GLN A 26 5.58 6.74 -25.24
N LEU A 27 5.14 7.09 -24.04
CA LEU A 27 3.75 7.02 -23.60
C LEU A 27 3.19 8.41 -23.35
N SER A 28 1.90 8.60 -23.65
CA SER A 28 1.16 9.80 -23.25
C SER A 28 0.90 9.78 -21.73
N GLY A 29 0.45 10.92 -21.16
CA GLY A 29 0.34 11.10 -19.70
C GLY A 29 -0.47 10.02 -18.99
N ASP A 30 -1.63 9.63 -19.52
CA ASP A 30 -2.49 8.63 -18.87
C ASP A 30 -2.00 7.19 -19.10
N GLU A 31 -1.45 6.90 -20.28
CA GLU A 31 -0.81 5.61 -20.57
C GLU A 31 0.40 5.38 -19.67
N PHE A 32 1.21 6.43 -19.45
CA PHE A 32 2.34 6.40 -18.54
C PHE A 32 1.90 6.14 -17.11
N ARG A 33 0.89 6.86 -16.61
CA ARG A 33 0.35 6.67 -15.25
C ARG A 33 -0.16 5.25 -15.04
N LEU A 34 -0.90 4.71 -16.02
CA LEU A 34 -1.40 3.35 -15.97
C LEU A 34 -0.26 2.32 -16.01
N TYR A 35 0.73 2.52 -16.88
CA TYR A 35 1.92 1.68 -16.93
C TYR A 35 2.70 1.70 -15.62
N GLU A 36 2.92 2.90 -15.06
CA GLU A 36 3.62 3.07 -13.78
C GLU A 36 2.87 2.38 -12.64
N LEU A 37 1.54 2.49 -12.60
CA LEU A 37 0.70 1.79 -11.62
C LEU A 37 0.83 0.27 -11.73
N ILE A 38 0.72 -0.27 -12.94
CA ILE A 38 0.87 -1.71 -13.22
C ILE A 38 2.27 -2.17 -12.79
N TRP A 39 3.31 -1.43 -13.20
CA TRP A 39 4.70 -1.76 -12.88
C TRP A 39 4.96 -1.78 -11.37
N LYS A 40 4.51 -0.74 -10.64
CA LYS A 40 4.64 -0.66 -9.18
C LYS A 40 3.94 -1.83 -8.48
N ARG A 41 2.72 -2.18 -8.92
CA ARG A 41 1.97 -3.29 -8.35
C ARG A 41 2.63 -4.64 -8.63
N THR A 42 3.17 -4.86 -9.82
CA THR A 42 3.91 -6.08 -10.16
C THR A 42 5.22 -6.22 -9.38
N VAL A 43 5.98 -5.13 -9.21
CA VAL A 43 7.23 -5.18 -8.43
C VAL A 43 6.93 -5.38 -6.94
N ALA A 44 5.95 -4.65 -6.41
CA ALA A 44 5.54 -4.77 -5.02
C ALA A 44 5.08 -6.18 -4.64
N SER A 45 4.39 -6.91 -5.54
CA SER A 45 3.96 -8.28 -5.27
C SER A 45 5.11 -9.28 -5.07
N GLN A 46 6.32 -8.93 -5.53
CA GLN A 46 7.53 -9.73 -5.37
C GLN A 46 8.40 -9.27 -4.19
N MET A 47 8.01 -8.20 -3.49
CA MET A 47 8.74 -7.66 -2.34
C MET A 47 8.32 -8.35 -1.04
N GLY A 48 9.18 -8.26 -0.02
CA GLY A 48 8.85 -8.76 1.31
C GLY A 48 7.72 -7.97 1.98
N ASP A 49 7.04 -8.60 2.94
CA ASP A 49 5.96 -7.97 3.71
C ASP A 49 6.44 -6.76 4.50
N ALA A 50 5.57 -5.76 4.64
CA ALA A 50 5.77 -4.67 5.57
C ALA A 50 5.76 -5.19 7.02
N LYS A 51 6.67 -4.69 7.85
CA LYS A 51 6.78 -5.01 9.27
C LYS A 51 6.70 -3.74 10.10
N GLY A 52 6.08 -3.86 11.26
CA GLY A 52 5.94 -2.78 12.21
C GLY A 52 5.47 -3.29 13.56
N SER A 53 5.30 -2.37 14.50
CA SER A 53 4.74 -2.66 15.82
C SER A 53 3.64 -1.68 16.14
N THR A 54 2.53 -2.20 16.66
CA THR A 54 1.40 -1.41 17.16
C THR A 54 1.43 -1.44 18.68
N ALA A 55 1.45 -0.26 19.29
CA ALA A 55 1.31 -0.10 20.73
C ALA A 55 -0.05 0.51 21.05
N THR A 56 -0.78 -0.11 21.98
CA THR A 56 -2.05 0.40 22.48
C THR A 56 -1.91 0.68 23.97
N ILE A 57 -2.23 1.90 24.37
CA ILE A 57 -2.23 2.37 25.76
C ILE A 57 -3.67 2.54 26.21
N ARG A 58 -4.01 2.01 27.38
CA ARG A 58 -5.29 2.25 28.06
C ARG A 58 -5.02 2.95 29.39
N LEU A 59 -5.80 3.99 29.68
CA LEU A 59 -5.66 4.82 30.87
C LEU A 59 -7.01 4.87 31.59
N GLY A 60 -7.08 4.25 32.77
CA GLY A 60 -8.22 4.38 33.65
C GLY A 60 -8.15 5.68 34.47
N ALA A 61 -9.30 6.32 34.67
CA ALA A 61 -9.45 7.50 35.50
C ALA A 61 -10.81 7.46 36.22
N VAL A 62 -10.92 8.15 37.36
CA VAL A 62 -12.21 8.39 38.01
C VAL A 62 -12.60 9.83 37.73
N ALA A 63 -13.77 10.03 37.12
CA ALA A 63 -14.34 11.34 36.84
C ALA A 63 -14.69 12.07 38.15
N THR A 64 -14.83 13.39 38.08
CA THR A 64 -15.13 14.24 39.25
C THR A 64 -16.48 13.92 39.91
N ASP A 65 -17.38 13.24 39.21
CA ASP A 65 -18.67 12.76 39.72
C ASP A 65 -18.63 11.28 40.19
N GLY A 66 -17.44 10.70 40.31
CA GLY A 66 -17.23 9.36 40.88
C GLY A 66 -17.42 8.21 39.89
N ARG A 67 -17.65 8.48 38.61
CA ARG A 67 -17.74 7.44 37.56
C ARG A 67 -16.35 7.01 37.08
N ASP A 68 -16.17 5.73 36.80
CA ASP A 68 -14.99 5.23 36.10
C ASP A 68 -15.00 5.67 34.63
N ALA A 69 -13.84 6.05 34.12
CA ALA A 69 -13.58 6.41 32.73
C ALA A 69 -12.34 5.67 32.22
N GLU A 70 -12.35 5.26 30.95
CA GLU A 70 -11.18 4.69 30.27
C GLU A 70 -10.89 5.48 28.99
N PHE A 71 -9.63 5.89 28.83
CA PHE A 71 -9.11 6.43 27.59
C PHE A 71 -8.26 5.37 26.90
N SER A 72 -8.29 5.33 25.57
CA SER A 72 -7.38 4.49 24.80
C SER A 72 -6.73 5.27 23.67
N ALA A 73 -5.45 4.98 23.43
CA ALA A 73 -4.70 5.49 22.30
C ALA A 73 -3.93 4.32 21.67
N SER A 74 -3.84 4.30 20.34
CA SER A 74 -3.09 3.29 19.62
C SER A 74 -2.23 3.95 18.55
N GLY A 75 -1.02 3.47 18.36
CA GLY A 75 -0.09 3.97 17.37
C GLY A 75 0.71 2.82 16.74
N THR A 76 0.95 2.91 15.44
CA THR A 76 1.72 1.91 14.68
C THR A 76 2.99 2.55 14.14
N VAL A 77 4.14 1.92 14.40
CA VAL A 77 5.43 2.29 13.84
C VAL A 77 5.85 1.23 12.83
N ILE A 78 6.01 1.62 11.56
CA ILE A 78 6.53 0.76 10.51
C ILE A 78 8.05 0.69 10.65
N THR A 79 8.59 -0.49 10.89
CA THR A 79 10.04 -0.73 11.04
C THR A 79 10.68 -1.21 9.76
N PHE A 80 9.90 -1.81 8.86
CA PHE A 80 10.33 -2.20 7.53
C PHE A 80 9.17 -2.00 6.55
N PRO A 81 9.29 -1.11 5.54
CA PRO A 81 8.18 -0.80 4.66
C PRO A 81 7.83 -1.95 3.70
N GLY A 82 8.77 -2.84 3.36
CA GLY A 82 8.49 -3.95 2.44
C GLY A 82 7.90 -3.46 1.12
N PHE A 83 6.87 -4.16 0.63
CA PHE A 83 6.13 -3.80 -0.58
C PHE A 83 5.57 -2.36 -0.59
N LEU A 84 5.31 -1.76 0.59
CA LEU A 84 4.79 -0.39 0.70
C LEU A 84 5.76 0.64 0.10
N ALA A 85 7.06 0.33 0.02
CA ALA A 85 8.03 1.24 -0.57
C ALA A 85 7.87 1.40 -2.10
N ALA A 86 7.35 0.38 -2.79
CA ALA A 86 7.10 0.44 -4.24
C ALA A 86 5.64 0.77 -4.56
N TYR A 87 4.73 0.44 -3.64
CA TYR A 87 3.29 0.60 -3.82
C TYR A 87 2.62 0.97 -2.51
N GLU A 88 2.28 2.24 -2.33
CA GLU A 88 1.29 2.64 -1.33
C GLU A 88 -0.10 2.60 -1.98
N GLU A 89 -0.92 1.64 -1.58
CA GLU A 89 -2.33 1.59 -2.01
C GLU A 89 -3.06 2.79 -1.37
N GLY A 90 -3.34 3.82 -2.17
CA GLY A 90 -4.32 4.87 -1.89
C GLY A 90 -4.25 5.52 -0.50
N LYS A 91 -3.25 6.38 -0.26
CA LYS A 91 -3.50 7.60 0.53
C LYS A 91 -4.07 8.72 -0.36
N ASP A 92 -5.02 8.35 -1.22
CA ASP A 92 -5.76 9.27 -2.07
C ASP A 92 -7.25 9.07 -1.77
N GLU A 93 -7.62 9.40 -0.52
CA GLU A 93 -8.95 9.82 -0.06
C GLU A 93 -8.82 10.13 1.45
N SER A 94 -8.17 11.25 1.80
CA SER A 94 -8.60 11.93 3.02
C SER A 94 -9.94 12.58 2.69
N ARG A 95 -11.03 11.85 2.92
CA ARG A 95 -12.37 12.44 2.96
C ARG A 95 -12.35 13.53 4.03
N GLY A 96 -12.34 14.78 3.57
CA GLY A 96 -12.77 15.93 4.36
C GLY A 96 -14.28 15.92 4.52
#